data_AF-A0A2E2QEG6-F1
#
_entry.id   AF-A0A2E2QEG6-F1
#
_cell.length_a   1.000
_cell.length_b   1.000
_cell.length_c   1.000
_cell.angle_alpha   90.00
_cell.angle_beta   90.00
_cell.angle_gamma   90.00
#
_symmetry.space_group_name_H-M   'P 1'
#
loop_
_entity.id
_entity.type
_entity.pdbx_description
1 polymer ?
#
loop_
_entity_poly.entity_id
_entity_poly.type
_entity_poly.pdbx_seq_one_letter_code
_entity_poly.pdbx_strand_id
1 'polypeptide(L)'
;MATAEMHFNTGPQDGLLQDVLKSYFKNIGYTRTAPFSYELRDVDPVVGANLGQNVTFNIPKAADLLGNVDLLIDFKPADLSGITIGSGGLAQTGSAAFWGWVDSLGYAMIEKMTLQIGTHDIETITGEEMNIQNELMRSDLNTHGYNQILKTGRPLVRGHIEATTVSGGSAVAPTIPSYLADTTEDAQDRLIGYKLDGQSTATPKPGKKLCIPLQFFFTKHPSQFFPLAAIAGVNDVRINIKFRPLSELLMCHGALTLATTADSTNPLAYPVAGASAAKDAQLSKIKFDGSAFERCQLRCHYVHVTGPEATSLMNSEHVRLMKHWSGNHISKQFAVTCTTAGSAQTLDLDLSFLHPITELIVTIRKVSDMGGITSNAVNPGVASGTGSVTKANANTAHTKNYFAYHGNGKDPNQESLDDSIDSGAAATLHAKATTIKVKNFLLKLNGQTKHLDGQGVDREYLMDRWMPQLHSNTSSKWTELLDTVVESHPKVIGGTNAHFESNTELVQVLKTLSRQYDRKEIYCYPFSLAPEGQNPAGHLNFSKVSHAKLSIAIDGIAPSAGTGSATDEYQVDVHGIYYNWLTIKDGRGMLSFA
;
A
#
# COMPACT_ATOMS: atom_id res chain seq x y z
N MET A 1 64.87 4.38 38.04
CA MET A 1 63.57 4.64 37.37
C MET A 1 63.78 4.40 35.89
N ALA A 2 63.40 3.22 35.39
CA ALA A 2 63.43 2.92 33.96
C ALA A 2 62.16 3.50 33.33
N THR A 3 62.31 4.45 32.43
CA THR A 3 61.26 4.89 31.51
C THR A 3 60.92 3.73 30.60
N ALA A 4 59.76 3.12 30.80
CA ALA A 4 59.21 2.14 29.86
C ALA A 4 58.78 2.90 28.59
N GLU A 5 59.65 2.92 27.58
CA GLU A 5 59.26 3.30 26.23
C GLU A 5 58.41 2.16 25.65
N MET A 6 57.15 2.47 25.32
CA MET A 6 56.25 1.55 24.66
C MET A 6 56.74 1.36 23.21
N HIS A 7 57.55 0.33 22.96
CA HIS A 7 57.92 -0.09 21.61
C HIS A 7 56.66 -0.60 20.91
N PHE A 8 56.03 0.25 20.10
CA PHE A 8 55.02 -0.20 19.16
C PHE A 8 55.70 -1.12 18.14
N ASN A 9 55.15 -2.31 17.97
CA ASN A 9 55.55 -3.25 16.92
C ASN A 9 55.14 -2.64 15.57
N THR A 10 55.96 -1.70 15.07
CA THR A 10 55.63 -0.84 13.93
C THR A 10 56.39 -1.30 12.69
N GLY A 11 55.67 -1.40 11.59
CA GLY A 11 56.21 -1.74 10.28
C GLY A 11 56.05 -0.59 9.27
N PRO A 12 56.73 -0.65 8.12
CA PRO A 12 56.54 0.33 7.04
C PRO A 12 55.09 0.44 6.53
N GLN A 13 54.27 -0.60 6.76
CA GLN A 13 52.85 -0.65 6.38
C GLN A 13 51.95 0.24 7.25
N ASP A 14 52.37 0.56 8.48
CA ASP A 14 51.59 1.40 9.40
C ASP A 14 51.48 2.85 8.93
N GLY A 15 52.38 3.30 8.04
CA GLY A 15 52.30 4.60 7.39
C GLY A 15 51.06 4.77 6.49
N LEU A 16 50.39 3.68 6.11
CA LEU A 16 49.11 3.71 5.39
C LEU A 16 47.88 3.67 6.32
N LEU A 17 48.06 3.28 7.58
CA LEU A 17 46.99 3.03 8.55
C LEU A 17 46.89 4.11 9.63
N GLN A 18 48.01 4.77 9.95
CA GLN A 18 48.10 5.77 11.02
C GLN A 18 48.05 7.17 10.42
N ASP A 19 46.99 7.91 10.71
CA ASP A 19 46.91 9.36 10.47
C ASP A 19 47.22 10.09 11.79
N VAL A 20 48.43 10.67 11.89
CA VAL A 20 48.89 11.42 13.08
C VAL A 20 48.01 12.63 13.40
N LEU A 21 47.17 13.09 12.48
CA LEU A 21 46.25 14.22 12.67
C LEU A 21 44.85 13.79 13.14
N LYS A 22 44.51 12.50 13.10
CA LYS A 22 43.19 11.98 13.47
C LYS A 22 43.31 10.90 14.53
N SER A 23 42.62 11.09 15.65
CA SER A 23 42.59 10.13 16.74
C SER A 23 41.18 9.61 16.95
N TYR A 24 41.03 8.29 17.05
CA TYR A 24 39.77 7.65 17.47
C TYR A 24 39.42 7.92 18.93
N PHE A 25 40.38 8.40 19.74
CA PHE A 25 40.19 8.68 21.17
C PHE A 25 39.89 10.15 21.47
N LYS A 26 40.00 11.03 20.46
CA LYS A 26 39.59 12.43 20.56
C LYS A 26 38.36 12.65 19.70
N ASN A 27 37.18 12.65 20.32
CA ASN A 27 35.96 12.98 19.60
C ASN A 27 35.88 14.49 19.37
N ILE A 28 36.39 14.95 18.23
CA ILE A 28 36.32 16.35 17.77
C ILE A 28 34.87 16.73 17.39
N GLY A 29 33.94 15.77 17.36
CA GLY A 29 32.65 15.86 16.68
C GLY A 29 31.50 16.59 17.38
N TYR A 30 31.63 17.02 18.65
CA TYR A 30 30.57 17.84 19.27
C TYR A 30 30.74 19.30 18.87
N THR A 31 30.04 19.69 17.81
CA THR A 31 29.92 21.09 17.42
C THR A 31 28.80 21.73 18.26
N ARG A 32 29.04 22.93 18.79
CA ARG A 32 27.98 23.69 19.47
C ARG A 32 26.88 24.01 18.45
N THR A 33 25.66 23.58 18.73
CA THR A 33 24.48 23.94 17.93
C THR A 33 23.84 25.20 18.50
N ALA A 34 23.15 25.97 17.66
CA ALA A 34 22.27 27.02 18.15
C ALA A 34 21.17 26.41 19.02
N PRO A 35 20.74 27.05 20.11
CA PRO A 35 19.64 26.54 20.92
C PRO A 35 18.32 26.73 20.16
N PHE A 36 17.49 25.70 20.18
CA PHE A 36 16.16 25.68 19.59
C PHE A 36 15.18 24.97 20.53
N SER A 37 13.88 25.20 20.36
CA SER A 37 12.83 24.47 21.08
C SER A 37 11.80 23.90 20.13
N TYR A 38 11.08 22.89 20.61
CA TYR A 38 10.07 22.17 19.84
C TYR A 38 8.68 22.41 20.42
N GLU A 39 7.69 22.61 19.57
CA GLU A 39 6.28 22.73 19.94
C GLU A 39 5.42 21.88 19.00
N LEU A 40 4.54 21.06 19.58
CA LEU A 40 3.48 20.40 18.82
C LEU A 40 2.24 21.26 18.89
N ARG A 41 1.68 21.61 17.74
CA ARG A 41 0.43 22.37 17.68
C ARG A 41 -0.53 21.74 16.69
N ASP A 42 -1.74 21.54 17.16
CA ASP A 42 -2.83 21.00 16.35
C ASP A 42 -3.53 22.14 15.61
N VAL A 43 -3.82 21.91 14.33
CA VAL A 43 -4.42 22.87 13.40
C VAL A 43 -5.72 22.29 12.87
N ASP A 44 -6.81 23.00 13.12
CA ASP A 44 -8.13 22.65 12.61
C ASP A 44 -8.30 23.02 11.13
N PRO A 45 -9.19 22.31 10.40
CA PRO A 45 -9.51 22.65 9.03
C PRO A 45 -10.33 23.96 9.00
N VAL A 46 -10.17 24.73 7.93
CA VAL A 46 -10.85 26.03 7.77
C VAL A 46 -12.37 25.88 7.72
N VAL A 47 -12.83 24.79 7.11
CA VAL A 47 -14.24 24.36 7.04
C VAL A 47 -14.29 22.90 7.47
N GLY A 48 -15.39 22.46 8.06
CA GLY A 48 -15.55 21.08 8.54
C GLY A 48 -15.10 20.03 7.51
N ALA A 49 -14.38 19.02 7.99
CA ALA A 49 -13.84 17.95 7.17
C ALA A 49 -14.81 16.77 7.05
N ASN A 50 -14.88 16.16 5.87
CA ASN A 50 -15.57 14.89 5.66
C ASN A 50 -14.94 14.13 4.49
N LEU A 51 -15.23 12.82 4.39
CA LEU A 51 -14.86 12.00 3.24
C LEU A 51 -15.52 12.53 1.96
N GLY A 52 -14.81 12.42 0.83
CA GLY A 52 -15.25 12.91 -0.48
C GLY A 52 -15.13 14.42 -0.68
N GLN A 53 -14.60 15.17 0.29
CA GLN A 53 -14.43 16.63 0.21
C GLN A 53 -12.96 17.03 0.08
N ASN A 54 -12.72 18.25 -0.41
CA ASN A 54 -11.41 18.90 -0.32
C ASN A 54 -11.35 19.75 0.94
N VAL A 55 -10.39 19.47 1.80
CA VAL A 55 -10.24 20.08 3.12
C VAL A 55 -8.97 20.92 3.14
N THR A 56 -9.09 22.19 3.51
CA THR A 56 -7.97 23.12 3.59
C THR A 56 -7.58 23.37 5.03
N PHE A 57 -6.29 23.29 5.31
CA PHE A 57 -5.67 23.65 6.58
C PHE A 57 -4.76 24.86 6.37
N ASN A 58 -5.04 25.95 7.11
CA ASN A 58 -4.18 27.13 7.10
C ASN A 58 -3.13 26.97 8.19
N ILE A 59 -1.87 26.83 7.82
CA ILE A 59 -0.78 26.59 8.77
C ILE A 59 -0.47 27.88 9.53
N PRO A 60 -0.68 27.92 10.87
CA PRO A 60 -0.39 29.10 11.66
C PRO A 60 1.09 29.46 11.64
N LYS A 61 1.40 30.75 11.48
CA LYS A 61 2.77 31.27 11.50
C LYS A 61 3.25 31.48 12.94
N ALA A 62 3.25 30.39 13.71
CA ALA A 62 3.52 30.43 15.15
C ALA A 62 4.98 30.20 15.53
N ALA A 63 5.83 29.80 14.57
CA ALA A 63 7.24 29.49 14.79
C ALA A 63 8.09 29.78 13.55
N ASP A 64 9.41 29.56 13.66
CA ASP A 64 10.37 29.92 12.61
C ASP A 64 10.48 28.85 11.52
N LEU A 65 10.48 27.57 11.90
CA LEU A 65 10.54 26.44 10.97
C LEU A 65 9.36 25.47 11.20
N LEU A 66 8.88 24.88 10.11
CA LEU A 66 7.92 23.77 10.11
C LEU A 66 8.66 22.45 9.85
N GLY A 67 8.57 21.55 10.81
CA GLY A 67 9.06 20.18 10.69
C GLY A 67 7.99 19.23 10.19
N ASN A 68 7.91 18.05 10.80
CA ASN A 68 6.95 17.02 10.42
C ASN A 68 5.49 17.50 10.58
N VAL A 69 4.59 16.94 9.77
CA VAL A 69 3.16 17.23 9.83
C VAL A 69 2.41 15.91 9.83
N ASP A 70 1.61 15.67 10.86
CA ASP A 70 0.82 14.44 10.99
C ASP A 70 -0.68 14.76 10.89
N LEU A 71 -1.41 14.00 10.09
CA LEU A 71 -2.87 14.08 10.00
C LEU A 71 -3.50 13.18 11.08
N LEU A 72 -4.17 13.80 12.04
CA LEU A 72 -4.91 13.13 13.10
C LEU A 72 -6.37 12.97 12.68
N ILE A 73 -6.85 11.73 12.64
CA ILE A 73 -8.25 11.42 12.37
C ILE A 73 -8.82 10.52 13.47
N ASP A 74 -9.92 10.97 14.05
CA ASP A 74 -10.80 10.11 14.84
C ASP A 74 -12.10 9.91 14.04
N PHE A 75 -12.45 8.67 13.73
CA PHE A 75 -13.70 8.33 13.07
C PHE A 75 -14.83 8.21 14.09
N LYS A 76 -16.04 8.62 13.71
CA LYS A 76 -17.24 8.31 14.49
C LYS A 76 -17.64 6.84 14.31
N PRO A 77 -18.35 6.24 15.27
CA PRO A 77 -19.10 5.00 15.03
C PRO A 77 -20.08 5.18 13.86
N ALA A 78 -20.22 4.17 13.01
CA ALA A 78 -21.16 4.22 11.89
C ALA A 78 -22.61 4.00 12.34
N ASP A 79 -23.54 4.65 11.66
CA ASP A 79 -24.96 4.38 11.74
C ASP A 79 -25.32 3.23 10.77
N LEU A 80 -25.74 2.11 11.36
CA LEU A 80 -26.14 0.89 10.67
C LEU A 80 -27.67 0.68 10.69
N SER A 81 -28.44 1.63 11.22
CA SER A 81 -29.90 1.51 11.35
C SER A 81 -30.63 1.38 10.00
N GLY A 82 -30.01 1.85 8.92
CA GLY A 82 -30.52 1.72 7.56
C GLY A 82 -30.36 0.33 6.93
N ILE A 83 -29.62 -0.58 7.58
CA ILE A 83 -29.42 -1.96 7.11
C ILE A 83 -30.66 -2.80 7.46
N THR A 84 -31.21 -3.48 6.48
CA THR A 84 -32.43 -4.30 6.63
C THR A 84 -32.07 -5.78 6.66
N ILE A 85 -32.36 -6.45 7.77
CA ILE A 85 -32.09 -7.88 7.99
C ILE A 85 -33.43 -8.64 8.05
N GLY A 86 -33.59 -9.69 7.23
CA GLY A 86 -34.84 -10.49 7.23
C GLY A 86 -35.06 -11.33 5.97
N SER A 87 -36.15 -12.13 5.94
CA SER A 87 -36.53 -13.02 4.83
C SER A 87 -36.96 -12.31 3.53
N GLY A 88 -37.00 -10.98 3.52
CA GLY A 88 -37.13 -10.13 2.33
C GLY A 88 -36.04 -9.04 2.22
N GLY A 89 -35.06 -9.05 3.11
CA GLY A 89 -33.88 -8.18 3.07
C GLY A 89 -32.73 -8.80 2.29
N LEU A 90 -31.81 -7.97 1.82
CA LEU A 90 -30.62 -8.42 1.08
C LEU A 90 -29.55 -9.01 2.03
N ALA A 91 -29.68 -8.84 3.36
CA ALA A 91 -28.96 -9.63 4.37
C ALA A 91 -29.93 -10.63 5.07
N GLN A 92 -29.70 -11.94 4.93
CA GLN A 92 -30.58 -12.98 5.49
C GLN A 92 -30.38 -13.15 7.00
N THR A 93 -31.42 -13.52 7.75
CA THR A 93 -31.36 -13.70 9.21
C THR A 93 -30.39 -14.81 9.64
N GLY A 94 -30.35 -15.95 8.93
CA GLY A 94 -29.47 -17.10 9.24
C GLY A 94 -28.08 -17.02 8.59
N SER A 95 -27.49 -15.83 8.50
CA SER A 95 -26.19 -15.63 7.87
C SER A 95 -25.45 -14.45 8.48
N ALA A 96 -24.16 -14.61 8.75
CA ALA A 96 -23.31 -13.53 9.23
C ALA A 96 -23.00 -12.52 8.10
N ALA A 97 -22.83 -11.26 8.47
CA ALA A 97 -22.46 -10.16 7.58
C ALA A 97 -21.54 -9.18 8.31
N PHE A 98 -20.55 -8.66 7.59
CA PHE A 98 -19.49 -7.83 8.12
C PHE A 98 -19.24 -6.66 7.20
N TRP A 99 -19.00 -5.50 7.79
CA TRP A 99 -18.69 -4.28 7.08
C TRP A 99 -17.46 -3.64 7.68
N GLY A 100 -16.57 -3.13 6.83
CA GLY A 100 -15.37 -2.49 7.32
C GLY A 100 -14.63 -1.67 6.29
N TRP A 101 -13.47 -1.20 6.72
CA TRP A 101 -12.58 -0.36 5.94
C TRP A 101 -11.65 -1.20 5.06
N VAL A 102 -11.29 -0.62 3.92
CA VAL A 102 -10.17 -1.10 3.09
C VAL A 102 -8.86 -1.14 3.89
N ASP A 103 -7.93 -1.98 3.47
CA ASP A 103 -6.62 -2.05 4.10
C ASP A 103 -5.84 -0.74 3.91
N SER A 104 -5.01 -0.41 4.91
CA SER A 104 -4.22 0.82 4.92
C SER A 104 -5.09 2.09 4.69
N LEU A 105 -6.25 2.13 5.35
CA LEU A 105 -7.24 3.21 5.26
C LEU A 105 -6.62 4.61 5.33
N GLY A 106 -5.62 4.81 6.20
CA GLY A 106 -4.99 6.11 6.39
C GLY A 106 -4.40 6.70 5.11
N TYR A 107 -3.81 5.86 4.26
CA TYR A 107 -3.34 6.30 2.94
C TYR A 107 -4.43 6.18 1.87
N ALA A 108 -5.26 5.13 1.92
CA ALA A 108 -6.32 4.93 0.94
C ALA A 108 -7.31 6.10 0.91
N MET A 109 -7.65 6.69 2.06
CA MET A 109 -8.59 7.80 2.15
C MET A 109 -8.08 9.10 1.52
N ILE A 110 -6.76 9.26 1.36
CA ILE A 110 -6.16 10.45 0.75
C ILE A 110 -6.08 10.22 -0.76
N GLU A 111 -6.88 10.96 -1.53
CA GLU A 111 -6.73 10.96 -2.99
C GLU A 111 -5.45 11.71 -3.38
N LYS A 112 -5.33 12.94 -2.87
CA LYS A 112 -4.14 13.79 -3.01
C LYS A 112 -4.08 14.82 -1.92
N MET A 113 -2.86 15.23 -1.56
CA MET A 113 -2.57 16.36 -0.69
C MET A 113 -1.66 17.34 -1.41
N THR A 114 -1.87 18.64 -1.24
CA THR A 114 -1.13 19.70 -1.92
C THR A 114 -0.65 20.72 -0.90
N LEU A 115 0.66 20.94 -0.86
CA LEU A 115 1.29 22.07 -0.17
C LEU A 115 1.23 23.30 -1.07
N GLN A 116 0.55 24.34 -0.62
CA GLN A 116 0.36 25.58 -1.35
C GLN A 116 0.96 26.76 -0.58
N ILE A 117 1.68 27.62 -1.29
CA ILE A 117 2.19 28.89 -0.77
C ILE A 117 1.54 30.02 -1.57
N GLY A 118 0.68 30.81 -0.92
CA GLY A 118 -0.11 31.84 -1.61
C GLY A 118 -1.01 31.21 -2.67
N THR A 119 -0.70 31.44 -3.95
CA THR A 119 -1.42 30.88 -5.11
C THR A 119 -0.70 29.71 -5.79
N HIS A 120 0.52 29.38 -5.38
CA HIS A 120 1.36 28.39 -6.07
C HIS A 120 1.36 27.06 -5.32
N ASP A 121 1.12 25.99 -6.05
CA ASP A 121 1.25 24.62 -5.55
C ASP A 121 2.72 24.22 -5.66
N ILE A 122 3.32 23.84 -4.53
CA ILE A 122 4.74 23.51 -4.44
C ILE A 122 4.96 22.01 -4.57
N GLU A 123 4.11 21.22 -3.91
CA GLU A 123 4.20 19.77 -3.93
C GLU A 123 2.80 19.18 -3.79
N THR A 124 2.48 18.17 -4.60
CA THR A 124 1.21 17.43 -4.50
C THR A 124 1.48 15.95 -4.37
N ILE A 125 1.22 15.28 -3.25
CA ILE A 125 1.49 13.85 -3.09
C ILE A 125 0.17 13.08 -3.04
N THR A 126 0.11 11.90 -3.66
CA THR A 126 -1.07 11.02 -3.59
C THR A 126 -0.97 10.01 -2.46
N GLY A 127 -2.11 9.50 -1.97
CA GLY A 127 -2.10 8.43 -0.96
C GLY A 127 -1.41 7.15 -1.45
N GLU A 128 -1.43 6.89 -2.75
CA GLU A 128 -0.66 5.81 -3.37
C GLU A 128 0.85 6.01 -3.25
N GLU A 129 1.35 7.19 -3.59
CA GLU A 129 2.78 7.51 -3.47
C GLU A 129 3.25 7.40 -2.01
N MET A 130 2.40 7.75 -1.05
CA MET A 130 2.70 7.56 0.38
C MET A 130 2.74 6.08 0.77
N ASN A 131 1.83 5.27 0.23
CA ASN A 131 1.82 3.83 0.47
C ASN A 131 3.05 3.15 -0.16
N ILE A 132 3.41 3.52 -1.39
CA ILE A 132 4.64 3.04 -2.03
C ILE A 132 5.85 3.42 -1.17
N GLN A 133 5.97 4.67 -0.75
CA GLN A 133 7.05 5.11 0.15
C GLN A 133 7.12 4.29 1.44
N ASN A 134 5.96 3.96 2.02
CA ASN A 134 5.85 3.12 3.20
C ASN A 134 6.34 1.69 2.98
N GLU A 135 5.94 1.07 1.86
CA GLU A 135 6.39 -0.29 1.49
C GLU A 135 7.84 -0.32 1.03
N LEU A 136 8.39 0.83 0.64
CA LEU A 136 9.83 0.97 0.47
C LEU A 136 10.47 0.92 1.86
N MET A 137 10.43 1.94 2.73
CA MET A 137 11.07 2.04 4.08
C MET A 137 11.95 0.91 4.68
N ARG A 138 13.18 1.26 5.11
CA ARG A 138 14.32 0.34 5.41
C ARG A 138 14.08 -0.86 6.31
N SER A 139 13.17 -0.73 7.24
CA SER A 139 12.91 -1.73 8.26
C SER A 139 11.43 -1.72 8.59
N ASP A 140 10.90 -2.89 8.91
CA ASP A 140 9.57 -3.11 9.47
C ASP A 140 9.24 -2.15 10.63
N LEU A 141 10.24 -1.82 11.45
CA LEU A 141 10.10 -0.88 12.57
C LEU A 141 9.75 0.55 12.13
N ASN A 142 10.18 0.93 10.93
CA ASN A 142 9.93 2.24 10.37
C ASN A 142 8.66 2.27 9.53
N THR A 143 8.20 1.12 9.03
CA THR A 143 6.95 1.04 8.27
C THR A 143 5.77 1.44 9.14
N HIS A 144 4.89 2.27 8.59
CA HIS A 144 3.67 2.63 9.27
C HIS A 144 2.72 1.44 9.29
N GLY A 145 2.30 1.07 10.49
CA GLY A 145 1.48 -0.10 10.76
C GLY A 145 0.03 0.24 11.10
N TYR A 146 -0.59 -0.64 11.90
CA TYR A 146 -2.00 -0.54 12.28
C TYR A 146 -2.38 0.81 12.91
N ASN A 147 -1.65 1.26 13.94
CA ASN A 147 -2.00 2.46 14.70
C ASN A 147 -1.91 3.77 13.90
N GLN A 148 -1.14 3.76 12.81
CA GLN A 148 -0.93 4.94 11.98
C GLN A 148 -1.87 4.94 10.79
N ILE A 149 -1.93 3.82 10.04
CA ILE A 149 -2.61 3.76 8.74
C ILE A 149 -3.65 2.65 8.63
N LEU A 150 -3.93 1.89 9.69
CA LEU A 150 -4.84 0.73 9.67
C LEU A 150 -4.39 -0.39 8.72
N LYS A 151 -3.07 -0.60 8.59
CA LYS A 151 -2.50 -1.73 7.83
C LYS A 151 -2.51 -2.99 8.69
N THR A 152 -3.26 -4.00 8.27
CA THR A 152 -3.47 -5.21 9.09
C THR A 152 -2.87 -6.48 8.47
N GLY A 153 -2.64 -6.49 7.16
CA GLY A 153 -2.14 -7.67 6.43
C GLY A 153 -3.06 -8.90 6.50
N ARG A 154 -4.30 -8.72 6.94
CA ARG A 154 -5.33 -9.76 7.00
C ARG A 154 -6.57 -9.35 6.19
N PRO A 155 -7.31 -10.33 5.65
CA PRO A 155 -8.64 -10.07 5.09
C PRO A 155 -9.55 -9.44 6.15
N LEU A 156 -10.61 -8.77 5.70
CA LEU A 156 -11.60 -8.17 6.60
C LEU A 156 -12.16 -9.19 7.60
N VAL A 157 -12.48 -10.39 7.10
CA VAL A 157 -12.95 -11.53 7.88
C VAL A 157 -12.40 -12.80 7.26
N ARG A 158 -12.18 -13.81 8.09
CA ARG A 158 -11.82 -15.15 7.63
C ARG A 158 -13.06 -16.03 7.59
N GLY A 159 -13.29 -16.69 6.45
CA GLY A 159 -14.21 -17.81 6.37
C GLY A 159 -13.49 -19.11 6.68
N HIS A 160 -14.06 -19.97 7.53
CA HIS A 160 -13.61 -21.35 7.70
C HIS A 160 -14.63 -22.29 7.08
N ILE A 161 -14.22 -23.17 6.17
CA ILE A 161 -15.10 -24.21 5.62
C ILE A 161 -14.88 -25.51 6.39
N GLU A 162 -15.86 -25.91 7.20
CA GLU A 162 -15.90 -27.22 7.86
C GLU A 162 -16.59 -28.25 6.96
N ALA A 163 -15.92 -29.38 6.69
CA ALA A 163 -16.55 -30.54 6.07
C ALA A 163 -17.13 -31.44 7.18
N THR A 164 -18.44 -31.40 7.40
CA THR A 164 -19.07 -32.33 8.35
C THR A 164 -19.32 -33.69 7.69
N THR A 165 -18.54 -34.70 8.08
CA THR A 165 -18.87 -36.11 7.76
C THR A 165 -20.00 -36.56 8.68
N VAL A 166 -21.20 -36.81 8.14
CA VAL A 166 -22.25 -37.50 8.89
C VAL A 166 -22.16 -38.99 8.58
N SER A 167 -22.09 -39.82 9.63
CA SER A 167 -22.10 -41.28 9.54
C SER A 167 -23.46 -41.77 9.01
N GLY A 168 -23.59 -41.92 7.69
CA GLY A 168 -24.76 -42.55 7.09
C GLY A 168 -25.13 -42.03 5.71
N GLY A 169 -24.29 -42.30 4.70
CA GLY A 169 -24.67 -42.50 3.28
C GLY A 169 -25.46 -41.43 2.51
N SER A 170 -25.85 -40.30 3.11
CA SER A 170 -26.58 -39.22 2.45
C SER A 170 -25.68 -37.99 2.37
N ALA A 171 -25.53 -37.41 1.18
CA ALA A 171 -24.73 -36.20 0.98
C ALA A 171 -25.37 -35.04 1.76
N VAL A 172 -24.72 -34.61 2.84
CA VAL A 172 -25.18 -33.47 3.65
C VAL A 172 -24.61 -32.19 3.06
N ALA A 173 -25.45 -31.15 3.03
CA ALA A 173 -25.06 -29.82 2.62
C ALA A 173 -23.89 -29.32 3.50
N PRO A 174 -22.79 -28.78 2.93
CA PRO A 174 -21.73 -28.17 3.72
C PRO A 174 -22.31 -27.06 4.60
N THR A 175 -21.98 -27.09 5.90
CA THR A 175 -22.39 -26.06 6.85
C THR A 175 -21.78 -24.71 6.45
N ILE A 176 -22.57 -23.64 6.59
CA ILE A 176 -22.18 -22.26 6.30
C ILE A 176 -20.84 -21.94 6.97
N PRO A 177 -19.88 -21.30 6.29
CA PRO A 177 -18.62 -20.93 6.91
C PRO A 177 -18.88 -20.10 8.16
N SER A 178 -18.39 -20.58 9.31
CA SER A 178 -18.44 -19.83 10.56
C SER A 178 -17.39 -18.72 10.44
N TYR A 179 -17.87 -17.48 10.36
CA TYR A 179 -16.98 -16.32 10.40
C TYR A 179 -16.73 -15.97 11.86
N LEU A 180 -15.46 -15.99 12.25
CA LEU A 180 -15.04 -15.50 13.56
C LEU A 180 -14.85 -13.99 13.47
N ALA A 181 -15.72 -13.22 14.12
CA ALA A 181 -15.50 -11.80 14.35
C ALA A 181 -15.06 -11.58 15.79
N ASP A 182 -14.01 -10.80 15.95
CA ASP A 182 -13.62 -10.28 17.25
C ASP A 182 -14.71 -9.30 17.71
N THR A 183 -15.46 -9.63 18.76
CA THR A 183 -16.54 -8.77 19.26
C THR A 183 -16.04 -7.75 20.27
N THR A 184 -14.74 -7.71 20.57
CA THR A 184 -14.17 -6.74 21.51
C THR A 184 -14.19 -5.32 20.94
N GLU A 185 -14.34 -4.34 21.84
CA GLU A 185 -14.34 -2.92 21.50
C GLU A 185 -12.96 -2.44 21.06
N ASP A 186 -11.89 -3.01 21.62
CA ASP A 186 -10.48 -2.67 21.34
C ASP A 186 -9.84 -3.53 20.24
N ALA A 187 -10.65 -4.25 19.46
CA ALA A 187 -10.18 -5.13 18.40
C ALA A 187 -9.28 -4.37 17.41
N GLN A 188 -8.09 -4.93 17.12
CA GLN A 188 -7.14 -4.41 16.12
C GLN A 188 -7.58 -4.71 14.68
N ASP A 189 -8.88 -4.62 14.40
CA ASP A 189 -9.50 -4.94 13.11
C ASP A 189 -9.91 -3.70 12.30
N ARG A 190 -10.36 -3.94 11.07
CA ARG A 190 -10.89 -2.91 10.18
C ARG A 190 -12.42 -2.84 10.20
N LEU A 191 -13.08 -3.55 11.12
CA LEU A 191 -14.54 -3.64 11.15
C LEU A 191 -15.16 -2.31 11.60
N ILE A 192 -16.20 -1.90 10.88
CA ILE A 192 -17.10 -0.79 11.22
C ILE A 192 -18.35 -1.32 11.92
N GLY A 193 -18.76 -2.52 11.54
CA GLY A 193 -19.91 -3.19 12.10
C GLY A 193 -20.01 -4.62 11.64
N TYR A 194 -20.82 -5.39 12.35
CA TYR A 194 -21.00 -6.81 12.07
C TYR A 194 -22.39 -7.26 12.47
N LYS A 195 -22.76 -8.43 11.98
CA LYS A 195 -23.96 -9.16 12.33
C LYS A 195 -23.58 -10.63 12.37
N LEU A 196 -23.76 -11.28 13.53
CA LEU A 196 -23.49 -12.70 13.69
C LEU A 196 -24.66 -13.54 13.18
N ASP A 197 -24.41 -14.85 13.04
CA ASP A 197 -25.46 -15.79 12.67
C ASP A 197 -26.61 -15.80 13.71
N GLY A 198 -27.84 -15.96 13.22
CA GLY A 198 -29.06 -15.89 14.03
C GLY A 198 -29.45 -14.50 14.56
N GLN A 199 -28.59 -13.48 14.41
CA GLN A 199 -28.93 -12.12 14.83
C GLN A 199 -29.88 -11.44 13.83
N SER A 200 -30.72 -10.52 14.31
CA SER A 200 -31.66 -9.75 13.47
C SER A 200 -31.30 -8.27 13.33
N THR A 201 -30.19 -7.83 13.96
CA THR A 201 -29.73 -6.44 13.98
C THR A 201 -28.24 -6.39 13.69
N ALA A 202 -27.78 -5.35 13.00
CA ALA A 202 -26.36 -5.07 12.82
C ALA A 202 -25.82 -4.31 14.05
N THR A 203 -24.66 -4.74 14.54
CA THR A 203 -23.98 -4.15 15.70
C THR A 203 -22.84 -3.25 15.20
N PRO A 204 -22.87 -1.93 15.50
CA PRO A 204 -21.77 -1.02 15.17
C PRO A 204 -20.57 -1.24 16.08
N LYS A 205 -19.38 -0.99 15.55
CA LYS A 205 -18.12 -0.96 16.32
C LYS A 205 -17.74 0.48 16.69
N PRO A 206 -16.92 0.66 17.74
CA PRO A 206 -16.31 1.94 18.04
C PRO A 206 -15.53 2.51 16.86
N GLY A 207 -15.45 3.84 16.80
CA GLY A 207 -14.64 4.57 15.84
C GLY A 207 -13.15 4.25 15.95
N LYS A 208 -12.42 4.36 14.84
CA LYS A 208 -10.97 4.14 14.78
C LYS A 208 -10.24 5.48 14.91
N LYS A 209 -9.04 5.46 15.51
CA LYS A 209 -8.16 6.63 15.64
C LYS A 209 -6.88 6.39 14.87
N LEU A 210 -6.52 7.30 13.98
CA LEU A 210 -5.37 7.20 13.10
C LEU A 210 -4.50 8.46 13.22
N CYS A 211 -3.18 8.25 13.16
CA CYS A 211 -2.18 9.30 13.05
C CYS A 211 -1.34 9.03 11.80
N ILE A 212 -1.62 9.76 10.72
CA ILE A 212 -1.01 9.55 9.41
C ILE A 212 0.11 10.58 9.19
N PRO A 213 1.39 10.18 9.15
CA PRO A 213 2.47 11.12 8.87
C PRO A 213 2.47 11.56 7.41
N LEU A 214 2.49 12.87 7.16
CA LEU A 214 2.52 13.44 5.81
C LEU A 214 3.96 13.56 5.31
N GLN A 215 4.24 12.98 4.16
CA GLN A 215 5.59 12.80 3.63
C GLN A 215 6.03 13.90 2.64
N PHE A 216 5.81 15.18 3.00
CA PHE A 216 6.30 16.30 2.18
C PHE A 216 7.84 16.33 2.11
N PHE A 217 8.39 17.05 1.14
CA PHE A 217 9.84 17.13 0.93
C PHE A 217 10.61 17.58 2.18
N PHE A 218 10.02 18.44 3.01
CA PHE A 218 10.65 18.98 4.21
C PHE A 218 10.54 18.10 5.47
N THR A 219 9.82 16.97 5.42
CA THR A 219 9.58 16.11 6.61
C THR A 219 10.60 14.97 6.76
N LYS A 220 11.52 14.82 5.80
CA LYS A 220 12.49 13.71 5.78
C LYS A 220 13.65 13.89 6.74
N HIS A 221 14.13 15.12 6.92
CA HIS A 221 15.28 15.41 7.76
C HIS A 221 15.23 16.85 8.30
N PRO A 222 15.66 17.11 9.55
CA PRO A 222 15.62 18.46 10.15
C PRO A 222 16.32 19.56 9.34
N SER A 223 17.33 19.21 8.56
CA SER A 223 18.02 20.18 7.68
C SER A 223 17.14 20.74 6.57
N GLN A 224 16.01 20.11 6.28
CA GLN A 224 15.06 20.50 5.23
C GLN A 224 13.79 21.14 5.77
N PHE A 225 13.68 21.32 7.09
CA PHE A 225 12.52 21.97 7.69
C PHE A 225 12.21 23.29 7.00
N PHE A 226 10.93 23.48 6.77
CA PHE A 226 10.44 24.53 5.90
C PHE A 226 10.49 25.87 6.64
N PRO A 227 11.16 26.90 6.10
CA PRO A 227 11.36 28.16 6.81
C PRO A 227 10.09 29.03 6.76
N LEU A 228 9.21 28.85 7.74
CA LEU A 228 7.98 29.63 7.88
C LEU A 228 8.25 31.12 8.06
N ALA A 229 9.29 31.49 8.81
CA ALA A 229 9.69 32.88 9.04
C ALA A 229 9.94 33.64 7.72
N ALA A 230 10.48 32.97 6.70
CA ALA A 230 10.77 33.57 5.40
C ALA A 230 9.51 33.88 4.57
N ILE A 231 8.36 33.30 4.91
CA ILE A 231 7.08 33.45 4.18
C ILE A 231 6.03 34.21 5.01
N ALA A 232 6.23 34.29 6.33
CA ALA A 232 5.23 34.73 7.30
C ALA A 232 4.62 36.12 7.01
N GLY A 233 5.35 37.03 6.36
CA GLY A 233 4.90 38.40 6.11
C GLY A 233 3.95 38.63 4.93
N VAL A 234 3.88 37.72 3.95
CA VAL A 234 3.24 38.04 2.65
C VAL A 234 2.20 37.01 2.20
N ASN A 235 2.51 35.71 2.30
CA ASN A 235 1.63 34.64 1.80
C ASN A 235 1.24 33.66 2.91
N ASP A 236 0.10 33.01 2.73
CA ASP A 236 -0.31 31.91 3.60
C ASP A 236 0.29 30.59 3.12
N VAL A 237 0.62 29.73 4.07
CA VAL A 237 0.99 28.34 3.81
C VAL A 237 -0.25 27.51 4.09
N ARG A 238 -0.70 26.76 3.08
CA ARG A 238 -1.90 25.93 3.16
C ARG A 238 -1.56 24.51 2.79
N ILE A 239 -2.18 23.57 3.50
CA ILE A 239 -2.18 22.16 3.12
C ILE A 239 -3.61 21.81 2.74
N ASN A 240 -3.82 21.46 1.48
CA ASN A 240 -5.10 21.03 0.94
C ASN A 240 -5.10 19.51 0.84
N ILE A 241 -6.08 18.83 1.43
CA ILE A 241 -6.23 17.36 1.38
C ILE A 241 -7.57 17.03 0.73
N LYS A 242 -7.53 16.35 -0.41
CA LYS A 242 -8.72 15.79 -1.04
C LYS A 242 -8.93 14.37 -0.55
N PHE A 243 -10.01 14.15 0.20
CA PHE A 243 -10.40 12.82 0.66
C PHE A 243 -11.23 12.09 -0.38
N ARG A 244 -11.01 10.78 -0.52
CA ARG A 244 -11.83 9.90 -1.35
C ARG A 244 -13.26 9.76 -0.79
N PRO A 245 -14.27 9.52 -1.63
CA PRO A 245 -15.63 9.29 -1.18
C PRO A 245 -15.75 7.99 -0.37
N LEU A 246 -16.72 7.93 0.52
CA LEU A 246 -16.94 6.77 1.41
C LEU A 246 -17.15 5.45 0.63
N SER A 247 -17.80 5.48 -0.53
CA SER A 247 -18.04 4.30 -1.39
C SER A 247 -16.76 3.57 -1.82
N GLU A 248 -15.66 4.32 -1.93
CA GLU A 248 -14.35 3.79 -2.29
C GLU A 248 -13.64 3.12 -1.11
N LEU A 249 -13.98 3.47 0.13
CA LEU A 249 -13.25 3.06 1.33
C LEU A 249 -13.94 1.94 2.12
N LEU A 250 -15.17 1.59 1.73
CA LEU A 250 -15.96 0.55 2.37
C LEU A 250 -15.88 -0.79 1.62
N MET A 251 -15.78 -1.84 2.40
CA MET A 251 -15.89 -3.25 2.00
C MET A 251 -16.91 -4.00 2.86
N CYS A 252 -17.39 -5.12 2.35
CA CYS A 252 -18.21 -6.06 3.09
C CYS A 252 -17.72 -7.49 2.91
N HIS A 253 -18.08 -8.34 3.85
CA HIS A 253 -18.01 -9.78 3.71
C HIS A 253 -19.30 -10.39 4.26
N GLY A 254 -19.79 -11.48 3.70
CA GLY A 254 -21.01 -12.13 4.18
C GLY A 254 -20.97 -13.62 3.93
N ALA A 255 -21.95 -14.34 4.48
CA ALA A 255 -22.02 -15.79 4.34
C ALA A 255 -21.97 -16.25 2.87
N LEU A 256 -20.98 -17.09 2.57
CA LEU A 256 -20.88 -17.79 1.30
C LEU A 256 -21.74 -19.06 1.36
N THR A 257 -22.63 -19.25 0.40
CA THR A 257 -23.40 -20.49 0.25
C THR A 257 -22.69 -21.39 -0.74
N LEU A 258 -22.27 -22.59 -0.30
CA LEU A 258 -21.76 -23.62 -1.20
C LEU A 258 -22.93 -24.35 -1.88
N ALA A 259 -22.76 -24.69 -3.15
CA ALA A 259 -23.72 -25.49 -3.90
C ALA A 259 -23.60 -26.98 -3.56
N THR A 260 -24.70 -27.73 -3.66
CA THR A 260 -24.81 -29.13 -3.21
C THR A 260 -24.63 -30.19 -4.31
N THR A 261 -24.17 -29.84 -5.51
CA THR A 261 -24.04 -30.84 -6.58
C THR A 261 -22.67 -31.53 -6.53
N ALA A 262 -22.60 -32.71 -5.92
CA ALA A 262 -21.43 -33.57 -6.05
C ALA A 262 -21.28 -34.05 -7.50
N ASP A 263 -20.13 -33.81 -8.12
CA ASP A 263 -19.74 -34.50 -9.36
C ASP A 263 -19.27 -35.92 -8.99
N SER A 264 -19.98 -36.94 -9.48
CA SER A 264 -19.68 -38.35 -9.21
C SER A 264 -18.36 -38.84 -9.79
N THR A 265 -17.68 -38.05 -10.64
CA THR A 265 -16.43 -38.45 -11.30
C THR A 265 -15.17 -37.91 -10.63
N ASN A 266 -15.29 -36.94 -9.72
CA ASN A 266 -14.17 -36.42 -8.95
C ASN A 266 -14.60 -36.07 -7.51
N PRO A 267 -14.51 -37.01 -6.54
CA PRO A 267 -14.97 -36.81 -5.16
C PRO A 267 -14.14 -35.79 -4.36
N LEU A 268 -13.11 -35.17 -4.96
CA LEU A 268 -12.29 -34.11 -4.36
C LEU A 268 -12.58 -32.72 -4.95
N ALA A 269 -13.38 -32.63 -6.01
CA ALA A 269 -13.89 -31.37 -6.51
C ALA A 269 -15.25 -31.13 -5.85
N TYR A 270 -15.35 -30.09 -5.02
CA TYR A 270 -16.66 -29.48 -4.73
C TYR A 270 -16.88 -28.44 -5.82
N PRO A 271 -17.59 -28.76 -6.92
CA PRO A 271 -17.96 -27.72 -7.85
C PRO A 271 -18.94 -26.80 -7.13
N VAL A 272 -18.55 -25.54 -6.94
CA VAL A 272 -19.52 -24.49 -6.67
C VAL A 272 -20.39 -24.45 -7.93
N ALA A 273 -21.57 -25.05 -7.91
CA ALA A 273 -22.55 -24.97 -8.99
C ALA A 273 -23.53 -23.82 -8.72
N GLY A 274 -23.43 -22.75 -9.51
CA GLY A 274 -24.54 -21.90 -9.91
C GLY A 274 -25.49 -21.36 -8.82
N ALA A 275 -25.39 -20.05 -8.60
CA ALA A 275 -26.34 -19.19 -7.89
C ALA A 275 -26.22 -19.11 -6.36
N SER A 276 -25.10 -18.56 -5.92
CA SER A 276 -25.07 -17.80 -4.66
C SER A 276 -24.80 -16.35 -5.04
N ALA A 277 -25.86 -15.62 -5.43
CA ALA A 277 -25.77 -14.17 -5.49
C ALA A 277 -25.37 -13.71 -4.09
N ALA A 278 -24.18 -13.13 -3.95
CA ALA A 278 -23.87 -12.32 -2.77
C ALA A 278 -24.93 -11.22 -2.75
N LYS A 279 -26.00 -11.43 -1.98
CA LYS A 279 -27.10 -10.47 -1.90
C LYS A 279 -26.50 -9.14 -1.46
N ASP A 280 -26.94 -8.05 -2.08
CA ASP A 280 -26.49 -6.67 -1.84
C ASP A 280 -26.19 -6.44 -0.36
N ALA A 281 -24.92 -6.24 -0.01
CA ALA A 281 -24.51 -6.03 1.38
C ALA A 281 -24.89 -4.63 1.88
N GLN A 282 -25.67 -3.87 1.12
CA GLN A 282 -26.28 -2.60 1.51
C GLN A 282 -25.24 -1.57 1.99
N LEU A 283 -24.01 -1.56 1.44
CA LEU A 283 -22.96 -0.59 1.81
C LEU A 283 -23.43 0.86 1.68
N SER A 284 -24.31 1.14 0.70
CA SER A 284 -24.92 2.45 0.50
C SER A 284 -25.81 2.91 1.66
N LYS A 285 -26.19 2.00 2.57
CA LYS A 285 -26.97 2.29 3.78
C LYS A 285 -26.10 2.61 4.99
N ILE A 286 -24.79 2.33 4.94
CA ILE A 286 -23.85 2.73 5.99
C ILE A 286 -23.69 4.24 5.91
N LYS A 287 -23.98 4.90 7.03
CA LYS A 287 -23.89 6.36 7.14
C LYS A 287 -23.16 6.75 8.42
N PHE A 288 -22.85 8.03 8.54
CA PHE A 288 -22.35 8.62 9.76
C PHE A 288 -23.25 9.79 10.12
N ASP A 289 -23.40 10.08 11.41
CA ASP A 289 -24.15 11.23 11.87
C ASP A 289 -23.42 12.54 11.49
N GLY A 290 -23.89 13.14 10.40
CA GLY A 290 -23.27 14.30 9.74
C GLY A 290 -21.98 13.92 8.99
N SER A 291 -20.83 14.09 9.67
CA SER A 291 -19.50 13.77 9.14
C SER A 291 -19.00 12.42 9.64
N ALA A 292 -18.23 11.71 8.82
CA ALA A 292 -17.52 10.49 9.23
C ALA A 292 -16.42 10.78 10.28
N PHE A 293 -15.92 12.00 10.32
CA PHE A 293 -14.87 12.41 11.26
C PHE A 293 -15.48 13.02 12.53
N GLU A 294 -15.02 12.53 13.68
CA GLU A 294 -15.18 13.18 14.97
C GLU A 294 -14.11 14.28 15.14
N ARG A 295 -12.87 13.96 14.77
CA ARG A 295 -11.74 14.88 14.76
C ARG A 295 -10.95 14.71 13.46
N CYS A 296 -10.58 15.82 12.84
CA CYS A 296 -9.68 15.86 11.69
C CYS A 296 -8.79 17.09 11.86
N GLN A 297 -7.52 16.91 12.21
CA GLN A 297 -6.59 17.99 12.52
C GLN A 297 -5.21 17.69 11.96
N LEU A 298 -4.43 18.74 11.65
CA LEU A 298 -3.00 18.59 11.36
C LEU A 298 -2.18 18.93 12.59
N ARG A 299 -1.41 17.95 13.08
CA ARG A 299 -0.39 18.19 14.10
C ARG A 299 0.88 18.66 13.43
N CYS A 300 1.15 19.96 13.56
CA CYS A 300 2.34 20.59 13.03
C CYS A 300 3.44 20.58 14.09
N HIS A 301 4.63 20.17 13.68
CA HIS A 301 5.81 20.17 14.52
C HIS A 301 6.59 21.47 14.26
N TYR A 302 6.51 22.40 15.22
CA TYR A 302 7.13 23.71 15.12
C TYR A 302 8.50 23.74 15.81
N VAL A 303 9.46 24.39 15.17
CA VAL A 303 10.78 24.65 15.74
C VAL A 303 10.99 26.15 15.89
N HIS A 304 11.34 26.55 17.11
CA HIS A 304 11.67 27.92 17.47
C HIS A 304 13.18 28.05 17.58
N VAL A 305 13.76 29.04 16.93
CA VAL A 305 15.19 29.34 17.00
C VAL A 305 15.44 30.66 17.73
N THR A 306 16.71 30.98 18.00
CA THR A 306 17.04 32.25 18.66
C THR A 306 16.78 33.46 17.78
N GLY A 307 16.48 34.62 18.39
CA GLY A 307 16.17 35.86 17.66
C GLY A 307 17.16 36.24 16.54
N PRO A 308 18.50 36.17 16.74
CA PRO A 308 19.46 36.44 15.67
C PRO A 308 19.34 35.46 14.50
N GLU A 309 19.12 34.17 14.77
CA GLU A 309 18.97 33.15 13.75
C GLU A 309 17.63 33.29 13.01
N ALA A 310 16.53 33.54 13.72
CA ALA A 310 15.22 33.83 13.13
C ALA A 310 15.29 35.05 12.19
N THR A 311 16.01 36.10 12.59
CA THR A 311 16.23 37.30 11.76
C THR A 311 17.03 36.97 10.51
N SER A 312 18.04 36.09 10.61
CA SER A 312 18.80 35.60 9.46
C SER A 312 17.94 34.75 8.53
N LEU A 313 17.13 33.83 9.07
CA LEU A 313 16.21 32.99 8.32
C LEU A 313 15.15 33.82 7.58
N MET A 314 14.66 34.91 8.18
CA MET A 314 13.67 35.77 7.53
C MET A 314 14.23 36.58 6.36
N ASN A 315 15.47 37.09 6.49
CA ASN A 315 16.06 38.01 5.51
C ASN A 315 16.90 37.31 4.42
N SER A 316 17.34 36.07 4.67
CA SER A 316 18.11 35.30 3.70
C SER A 316 17.23 34.70 2.61
N GLU A 317 17.75 34.67 1.39
CA GLU A 317 17.16 33.90 0.30
C GLU A 317 17.45 32.40 0.54
N HIS A 318 16.39 31.58 0.57
CA HIS A 318 16.54 30.14 0.72
C HIS A 318 16.37 29.46 -0.63
N VAL A 319 17.39 28.72 -1.05
CA VAL A 319 17.30 27.83 -2.21
C VAL A 319 17.43 26.40 -1.72
N ARG A 320 16.38 25.60 -1.93
CA ARG A 320 16.28 24.23 -1.44
C ARG A 320 16.17 23.26 -2.62
N LEU A 321 17.10 22.32 -2.69
CA LEU A 321 16.97 21.17 -3.58
C LEU A 321 15.89 20.27 -3.02
N MET A 322 14.83 20.08 -3.78
CA MET A 322 13.72 19.20 -3.46
C MET A 322 13.81 17.93 -4.28
N LYS A 323 13.38 16.83 -3.66
CA LYS A 323 13.21 15.54 -4.33
C LYS A 323 11.74 15.16 -4.28
N HIS A 324 11.03 15.37 -5.38
CA HIS A 324 9.59 15.15 -5.48
C HIS A 324 9.25 13.80 -6.08
N TRP A 325 8.17 13.22 -5.55
CA TRP A 325 7.53 12.02 -6.08
C TRP A 325 6.54 12.31 -7.20
N SER A 326 6.07 13.55 -7.29
CA SER A 326 4.83 13.89 -7.98
C SER A 326 4.98 15.04 -8.97
N GLY A 327 4.18 15.00 -10.04
CA GLY A 327 4.22 16.02 -11.09
C GLY A 327 3.90 15.48 -12.50
N ASN A 328 4.00 14.16 -12.70
CA ASN A 328 3.51 13.44 -13.89
C ASN A 328 3.80 11.94 -13.74
N HIS A 329 3.11 11.22 -12.86
CA HIS A 329 3.16 9.75 -12.98
C HIS A 329 2.37 9.35 -14.23
N ILE A 330 2.88 8.36 -14.95
CA ILE A 330 2.29 7.94 -16.21
C ILE A 330 1.52 6.67 -15.96
N SER A 331 0.19 6.75 -16.11
CA SER A 331 -0.73 5.64 -15.94
C SER A 331 -1.23 5.16 -17.29
N LYS A 332 -1.15 3.87 -17.56
CA LYS A 332 -1.76 3.26 -18.74
C LYS A 332 -2.38 1.91 -18.39
N GLN A 333 -3.62 1.72 -18.85
CA GLN A 333 -4.34 0.45 -18.70
C GLN A 333 -4.09 -0.46 -19.89
N PHE A 334 -3.93 -1.76 -19.61
CA PHE A 334 -3.69 -2.80 -20.59
C PHE A 334 -4.67 -3.95 -20.36
N ALA A 335 -5.27 -4.44 -21.44
CA ALA A 335 -6.01 -5.68 -21.44
C ALA A 335 -5.01 -6.85 -21.64
N VAL A 336 -4.81 -7.63 -20.59
CA VAL A 336 -3.93 -8.80 -20.61
C VAL A 336 -4.78 -10.03 -20.84
N THR A 337 -4.49 -10.78 -21.90
CA THR A 337 -5.28 -11.96 -22.28
C THR A 337 -4.47 -13.23 -22.09
N CYS A 338 -5.04 -14.17 -21.34
CA CYS A 338 -4.55 -15.51 -21.11
C CYS A 338 -5.10 -16.48 -22.17
N THR A 339 -4.28 -17.40 -22.66
CA THR A 339 -4.59 -18.49 -23.58
C THR A 339 -3.84 -19.75 -23.14
N THR A 340 -4.36 -20.95 -23.48
CA THR A 340 -3.77 -22.25 -23.08
C THR A 340 -2.35 -22.48 -23.61
N ALA A 341 -1.96 -21.80 -24.69
CA ALA A 341 -0.58 -21.69 -25.15
C ALA A 341 -0.02 -20.33 -24.71
N GLY A 342 1.11 -20.33 -24.00
CA GLY A 342 1.68 -19.21 -23.23
C GLY A 342 1.40 -17.79 -23.77
N SER A 343 0.93 -16.92 -22.88
CA SER A 343 0.45 -15.58 -23.20
C SER A 343 1.51 -14.51 -22.99
N ALA A 344 2.71 -14.72 -23.52
CA ALA A 344 3.73 -13.68 -23.46
C ALA A 344 3.24 -12.42 -24.19
N GLN A 345 3.18 -11.30 -23.50
CA GLN A 345 2.79 -10.01 -24.05
C GLN A 345 3.81 -8.95 -23.63
N THR A 346 3.76 -7.80 -24.30
CA THR A 346 4.60 -6.65 -23.96
C THR A 346 3.71 -5.45 -23.68
N LEU A 347 3.88 -4.86 -22.50
CA LEU A 347 3.16 -3.65 -22.09
C LEU A 347 4.05 -2.45 -22.39
N ASP A 348 3.66 -1.66 -23.38
CA ASP A 348 4.43 -0.54 -23.89
C ASP A 348 3.90 0.81 -23.37
N LEU A 349 4.76 1.55 -22.68
CA LEU A 349 4.49 2.89 -22.15
C LEU A 349 5.49 3.91 -22.69
N ASP A 350 4.98 5.04 -23.17
CA ASP A 350 5.81 6.18 -23.55
C ASP A 350 6.03 7.07 -22.33
N LEU A 351 7.30 7.34 -22.01
CA LEU A 351 7.70 8.12 -20.84
C LEU A 351 7.89 9.60 -21.24
N SER A 352 7.00 10.47 -20.77
CA SER A 352 6.98 11.91 -21.07
C SER A 352 7.34 12.78 -19.87
N PHE A 353 8.39 12.42 -19.12
CA PHE A 353 8.88 13.23 -18.00
C PHE A 353 9.63 14.49 -18.48
N LEU A 354 9.57 15.56 -17.70
CA LEU A 354 10.25 16.83 -18.02
C LEU A 354 11.45 17.13 -17.11
N HIS A 355 11.53 16.52 -15.95
CA HIS A 355 12.53 16.86 -14.94
C HIS A 355 13.74 15.89 -14.94
N PRO A 356 14.84 16.25 -14.25
CA PRO A 356 15.93 15.32 -13.96
C PRO A 356 15.46 14.21 -13.01
N ILE A 357 15.21 13.01 -13.57
CA ILE A 357 14.71 11.86 -12.84
C ILE A 357 15.87 11.10 -12.18
N THR A 358 15.77 10.83 -10.89
CA THR A 358 16.74 10.00 -10.14
C THR A 358 16.42 8.52 -10.22
N GLU A 359 15.14 8.18 -10.36
CA GLU A 359 14.62 6.83 -10.30
C GLU A 359 13.21 6.76 -10.90
N LEU A 360 12.90 5.64 -11.55
CA LEU A 360 11.53 5.26 -11.90
C LEU A 360 11.05 4.19 -10.93
N ILE A 361 9.84 4.38 -10.40
CA ILE A 361 9.13 3.35 -9.66
C ILE A 361 7.96 2.89 -10.51
N VAL A 362 7.83 1.57 -10.70
CA VAL A 362 6.76 0.97 -11.48
C VAL A 362 5.92 0.08 -10.58
N THR A 363 4.61 0.26 -10.64
CA THR A 363 3.61 -0.59 -9.99
C THR A 363 2.64 -1.12 -11.05
N ILE A 364 2.12 -2.32 -10.82
CA ILE A 364 1.10 -2.95 -11.66
C ILE A 364 -0.04 -3.37 -10.76
N ARG A 365 -1.26 -2.93 -11.07
CA ARG A 365 -2.45 -3.21 -10.27
C ARG A 365 -3.59 -3.68 -11.16
N LYS A 366 -4.41 -4.59 -10.67
CA LYS A 366 -5.61 -5.02 -11.39
C LYS A 366 -6.69 -3.95 -11.25
N VAL A 367 -7.30 -3.53 -12.36
CA VAL A 367 -8.31 -2.45 -12.37
C VAL A 367 -9.52 -2.82 -11.50
N SER A 368 -9.85 -4.11 -11.41
CA SER A 368 -10.95 -4.62 -10.58
C SER A 368 -10.74 -4.50 -9.07
N ASP A 369 -9.51 -4.29 -8.61
CA ASP A 369 -9.20 -4.21 -7.19
C ASP A 369 -9.33 -2.75 -6.68
N MET A 370 -9.35 -1.77 -7.60
CA MET A 370 -9.24 -0.34 -7.31
C MET A 370 -10.54 0.45 -7.42
N GLY A 371 -11.66 -0.14 -7.84
CA GLY A 371 -12.89 0.63 -8.08
C GLY A 371 -13.83 0.78 -6.89
N GLY A 372 -14.70 1.78 -6.99
CA GLY A 372 -15.60 2.24 -5.92
C GLY A 372 -17.02 1.66 -5.93
N ILE A 373 -17.27 0.56 -6.63
CA ILE A 373 -18.62 -0.03 -6.71
C ILE A 373 -19.07 -0.51 -5.33
N THR A 374 -20.32 -0.18 -4.96
CA THR A 374 -20.93 -0.54 -3.68
C THR A 374 -21.92 -1.70 -3.79
N SER A 375 -22.21 -2.16 -5.01
CA SER A 375 -23.13 -3.28 -5.30
C SER A 375 -22.42 -4.62 -5.46
N ASN A 376 -23.01 -5.68 -4.92
CA ASN A 376 -22.50 -7.05 -4.98
C ASN A 376 -22.92 -7.81 -6.25
N ALA A 377 -22.61 -7.31 -7.44
CA ALA A 377 -22.82 -8.11 -8.66
C ALA A 377 -21.70 -9.16 -8.87
N VAL A 378 -21.17 -9.77 -7.80
CA VAL A 378 -20.28 -10.94 -7.93
C VAL A 378 -21.19 -12.15 -8.15
N ASN A 379 -21.24 -12.64 -9.38
CA ASN A 379 -21.36 -14.09 -9.54
C ASN A 379 -19.93 -14.62 -9.32
N PRO A 380 -19.63 -15.30 -8.20
CA PRO A 380 -18.36 -16.00 -8.09
C PRO A 380 -18.34 -16.98 -9.27
N GLY A 381 -17.34 -16.82 -10.15
CA GLY A 381 -17.33 -17.47 -11.46
C GLY A 381 -17.57 -18.98 -11.32
N VAL A 382 -18.70 -19.43 -11.84
CA VAL A 382 -18.97 -20.84 -12.10
C VAL A 382 -19.28 -20.96 -13.57
N ALA A 383 -18.55 -21.84 -14.23
CA ALA A 383 -18.91 -22.35 -15.55
C ALA A 383 -20.33 -22.92 -15.48
N SER A 384 -21.32 -22.18 -15.98
CA SER A 384 -22.44 -22.86 -16.63
C SER A 384 -21.83 -23.67 -17.76
N GLY A 385 -22.12 -24.97 -17.82
CA GLY A 385 -21.71 -25.81 -18.94
C GLY A 385 -21.86 -25.07 -20.27
N THR A 386 -20.78 -25.04 -21.04
CA THR A 386 -20.80 -24.62 -22.45
C THR A 386 -21.17 -23.16 -22.72
N GLY A 387 -20.63 -22.20 -21.94
CA GLY A 387 -20.76 -20.77 -22.24
C GLY A 387 -19.60 -19.94 -21.67
N SER A 388 -19.14 -18.95 -22.46
CA SER A 388 -18.03 -18.05 -22.16
C SER A 388 -18.03 -17.53 -20.73
N VAL A 389 -16.89 -17.69 -20.02
CA VAL A 389 -16.64 -17.05 -18.72
C VAL A 389 -16.71 -15.55 -18.92
N THR A 390 -17.80 -14.94 -18.47
CA THR A 390 -17.89 -13.48 -18.40
C THR A 390 -17.32 -13.10 -17.05
N LYS A 391 -16.29 -12.25 -17.06
CA LYS A 391 -15.52 -11.74 -15.92
C LYS A 391 -16.37 -11.64 -14.64
N ALA A 392 -15.80 -12.03 -13.49
CA ALA A 392 -16.26 -11.47 -12.22
C ALA A 392 -16.33 -9.94 -12.41
N ASN A 393 -17.50 -9.35 -12.21
CA ASN A 393 -17.67 -7.92 -12.42
C ASN A 393 -16.56 -7.19 -11.66
N ALA A 394 -15.76 -6.40 -12.40
CA ALA A 394 -14.68 -5.62 -11.84
C ALA A 394 -15.21 -4.79 -10.66
N ASN A 395 -14.47 -4.71 -9.56
CA ASN A 395 -14.81 -3.89 -8.39
C ASN A 395 -16.04 -4.41 -7.65
N THR A 396 -15.88 -5.38 -6.76
CA THR A 396 -16.99 -5.78 -5.90
C THR A 396 -16.67 -5.42 -4.46
N ALA A 397 -17.69 -5.17 -3.65
CA ALA A 397 -17.49 -4.73 -2.28
C ALA A 397 -16.72 -5.75 -1.41
N HIS A 398 -16.49 -6.97 -1.90
CA HIS A 398 -15.78 -8.04 -1.21
C HIS A 398 -14.27 -8.06 -1.46
N THR A 399 -13.79 -7.57 -2.60
CA THR A 399 -12.40 -7.77 -3.04
C THR A 399 -11.61 -6.46 -3.22
N LYS A 400 -12.07 -5.35 -2.62
CA LYS A 400 -11.42 -4.04 -2.78
C LYS A 400 -10.08 -3.97 -2.07
N ASN A 401 -9.03 -3.65 -2.82
CA ASN A 401 -7.70 -3.41 -2.28
C ASN A 401 -6.87 -2.51 -3.22
N TYR A 402 -6.76 -1.22 -2.87
CA TYR A 402 -6.02 -0.23 -3.67
C TYR A 402 -4.52 -0.51 -3.80
N PHE A 403 -3.97 -1.30 -2.88
CA PHE A 403 -2.55 -1.51 -2.71
C PHE A 403 -2.14 -2.95 -3.00
N ALA A 404 -2.98 -3.69 -3.73
CA ALA A 404 -2.67 -4.99 -4.28
C ALA A 404 -1.73 -4.84 -5.51
N TYR A 405 -0.43 -4.98 -5.30
CA TYR A 405 0.58 -4.90 -6.36
C TYR A 405 0.87 -6.27 -6.99
N HIS A 406 0.57 -6.42 -8.28
CA HIS A 406 0.63 -7.66 -9.03
C HIS A 406 1.97 -7.81 -9.80
N GLY A 407 2.44 -9.04 -10.01
CA GLY A 407 3.60 -9.28 -10.89
C GLY A 407 4.42 -10.55 -10.68
N ASN A 408 4.21 -11.29 -9.59
CA ASN A 408 4.88 -12.58 -9.34
C ASN A 408 4.10 -13.82 -9.81
N GLY A 409 2.95 -13.63 -10.46
CA GLY A 409 2.04 -14.72 -10.82
C GLY A 409 1.22 -15.30 -9.66
N LYS A 410 1.25 -14.70 -8.47
CA LYS A 410 0.34 -14.99 -7.34
C LYS A 410 -0.62 -13.79 -7.15
N ASP A 411 -1.77 -14.02 -6.52
CA ASP A 411 -2.71 -12.93 -6.20
C ASP A 411 -2.21 -12.21 -4.94
N PRO A 412 -1.83 -10.92 -5.01
CA PRO A 412 -1.44 -10.13 -3.84
C PRO A 412 -2.66 -9.65 -3.02
N ASN A 413 -3.87 -9.77 -3.55
CA ASN A 413 -5.07 -9.23 -2.93
C ASN A 413 -5.55 -10.16 -1.80
N GLN A 414 -5.27 -9.78 -0.56
CA GLN A 414 -5.71 -10.52 0.63
C GLN A 414 -7.24 -10.58 0.78
N GLU A 415 -7.98 -9.67 0.14
CA GLU A 415 -9.45 -9.68 0.12
C GLU A 415 -10.02 -10.57 -0.99
N SER A 416 -9.14 -11.18 -1.81
CA SER A 416 -9.58 -12.19 -2.76
C SER A 416 -10.24 -13.36 -2.02
N LEU A 417 -11.17 -14.02 -2.70
CA LEU A 417 -11.91 -15.13 -2.12
C LEU A 417 -10.98 -16.30 -1.77
N ASP A 418 -9.95 -16.52 -2.58
CA ASP A 418 -8.94 -17.57 -2.39
C ASP A 418 -8.08 -17.32 -1.14
N ASP A 419 -7.83 -16.05 -0.80
CA ASP A 419 -6.98 -15.67 0.33
C ASP A 419 -7.75 -15.44 1.65
N SER A 420 -9.06 -15.18 1.56
CA SER A 420 -9.93 -14.91 2.72
C SER A 420 -10.59 -16.16 3.32
N ILE A 421 -10.54 -17.30 2.61
CA ILE A 421 -11.15 -18.56 3.05
C ILE A 421 -10.08 -19.62 3.35
N ASP A 422 -10.21 -20.29 4.49
CA ASP A 422 -9.42 -21.47 4.81
C ASP A 422 -10.19 -22.76 4.48
N SER A 423 -9.60 -23.62 3.64
CA SER A 423 -10.23 -24.86 3.18
C SER A 423 -9.61 -26.09 3.88
N GLY A 424 -10.36 -26.76 4.76
CA GLY A 424 -9.93 -27.99 5.44
C GLY A 424 -9.83 -29.23 4.54
N ALA A 425 -10.34 -29.17 3.31
CA ALA A 425 -10.24 -30.24 2.31
C ALA A 425 -9.75 -29.68 0.97
N ALA A 426 -9.13 -30.51 0.12
CA ALA A 426 -8.54 -30.15 -1.19
C ALA A 426 -9.55 -29.72 -2.28
N ALA A 427 -10.61 -29.02 -1.91
CA ALA A 427 -11.58 -28.49 -2.83
C ALA A 427 -10.94 -27.34 -3.62
N THR A 428 -10.83 -27.50 -4.94
CA THR A 428 -10.51 -26.41 -5.87
C THR A 428 -11.74 -25.50 -5.93
N LEU A 429 -11.86 -24.60 -4.96
CA LEU A 429 -13.12 -23.92 -4.65
C LEU A 429 -13.53 -22.89 -5.73
N HIS A 430 -12.59 -22.31 -6.47
CA HIS A 430 -12.87 -21.27 -7.46
C HIS A 430 -11.92 -21.33 -8.66
N ALA A 431 -12.35 -20.76 -9.80
CA ALA A 431 -11.44 -20.49 -10.91
C ALA A 431 -10.37 -19.51 -10.41
N LYS A 432 -9.13 -19.98 -10.21
CA LYS A 432 -8.00 -19.18 -9.74
C LYS A 432 -7.96 -17.82 -10.44
N ALA A 433 -7.81 -16.73 -9.69
CA ALA A 433 -7.63 -15.42 -10.30
C ALA A 433 -6.51 -15.47 -11.37
N THR A 434 -6.79 -14.91 -12.53
CA THR A 434 -5.79 -14.66 -13.55
C THR A 434 -4.82 -13.62 -13.00
N THR A 435 -3.57 -14.04 -12.77
CA THR A 435 -2.48 -13.24 -12.19
C THR A 435 -1.41 -12.99 -13.23
N ILE A 436 -0.82 -11.79 -13.20
CA ILE A 436 0.24 -11.42 -14.13
C ILE A 436 1.61 -11.83 -13.57
N LYS A 437 2.45 -12.42 -14.42
CA LYS A 437 3.86 -12.68 -14.12
C LYS A 437 4.76 -11.82 -15.00
N VAL A 438 5.45 -10.87 -14.37
CA VAL A 438 6.42 -10.00 -15.03
C VAL A 438 7.74 -10.74 -15.20
N LYS A 439 8.33 -10.62 -16.39
CA LYS A 439 9.63 -11.22 -16.71
C LYS A 439 10.75 -10.20 -16.55
N ASN A 440 10.68 -9.12 -17.32
CA ASN A 440 11.72 -8.10 -17.36
C ASN A 440 11.19 -6.74 -17.85
N PHE A 441 12.03 -5.72 -17.71
CA PHE A 441 11.75 -4.33 -18.07
C PHE A 441 12.82 -3.83 -19.04
N LEU A 442 12.39 -3.29 -20.16
CA LEU A 442 13.28 -2.77 -21.20
C LEU A 442 13.06 -1.26 -21.36
N LEU A 443 14.08 -0.48 -21.01
CA LEU A 443 14.10 0.97 -21.23
C LEU A 443 14.82 1.31 -22.53
N LYS A 444 14.09 1.97 -23.44
CA LYS A 444 14.63 2.53 -24.69
C LYS A 444 14.65 4.06 -24.63
N LEU A 445 15.79 4.65 -24.97
CA LEU A 445 15.98 6.10 -25.07
C LEU A 445 16.45 6.41 -26.50
N ASN A 446 15.68 7.23 -27.23
CA ASN A 446 15.94 7.60 -28.62
C ASN A 446 16.22 6.38 -29.53
N GLY A 447 15.47 5.29 -29.33
CA GLY A 447 15.58 4.05 -30.10
C GLY A 447 16.67 3.08 -29.66
N GLN A 448 17.58 3.48 -28.76
CA GLN A 448 18.64 2.63 -28.22
C GLN A 448 18.23 2.04 -26.88
N THR A 449 18.55 0.76 -26.65
CA THR A 449 18.37 0.12 -25.34
C THR A 449 19.44 0.63 -24.39
N LYS A 450 19.04 1.00 -23.17
CA LYS A 450 20.02 1.44 -22.15
C LYS A 450 20.93 0.28 -21.69
N HIS A 451 20.43 -0.95 -21.77
CA HIS A 451 21.15 -2.14 -21.34
C HIS A 451 22.05 -2.69 -22.44
N LEU A 452 23.21 -3.19 -22.03
CA LEU A 452 24.29 -3.62 -22.92
C LEU A 452 23.94 -4.91 -23.70
N ASP A 453 23.05 -5.73 -23.17
CA ASP A 453 22.60 -7.00 -23.73
C ASP A 453 21.34 -6.89 -24.61
N GLY A 454 20.64 -5.75 -24.56
CA GLY A 454 19.38 -5.52 -25.26
C GLY A 454 18.18 -6.33 -24.74
N GLN A 455 18.35 -7.18 -23.71
CA GLN A 455 17.32 -8.09 -23.19
C GLN A 455 16.46 -7.47 -22.07
N GLY A 456 16.89 -6.32 -21.52
CA GLY A 456 16.20 -5.64 -20.43
C GLY A 456 16.71 -6.07 -19.05
N VAL A 457 16.13 -5.52 -17.99
CA VAL A 457 16.47 -5.87 -16.61
C VAL A 457 15.43 -6.82 -16.07
N ASP A 458 15.88 -7.94 -15.52
CA ASP A 458 15.01 -8.93 -14.91
C ASP A 458 14.20 -8.36 -13.74
N ARG A 459 12.99 -8.89 -13.57
CA ARG A 459 12.07 -8.56 -12.48
C ARG A 459 12.78 -8.61 -11.13
N GLU A 460 13.47 -9.72 -10.85
CA GLU A 460 14.14 -9.97 -9.57
C GLU A 460 15.21 -8.91 -9.30
N TYR A 461 15.96 -8.46 -10.30
CA TYR A 461 17.00 -7.45 -10.10
C TYR A 461 16.41 -6.08 -9.68
N LEU A 462 15.30 -5.67 -10.29
CA LEU A 462 14.60 -4.43 -9.93
C LEU A 462 13.88 -4.51 -8.57
N MET A 463 13.64 -5.72 -8.08
CA MET A 463 13.05 -5.97 -6.76
C MET A 463 14.07 -6.15 -5.66
N ASP A 464 15.20 -6.80 -5.94
CA ASP A 464 16.23 -7.09 -4.95
C ASP A 464 17.20 -5.92 -4.74
N ARG A 465 17.22 -4.96 -5.67
CA ARG A 465 17.78 -3.62 -5.46
C ARG A 465 19.24 -3.65 -4.95
N TRP A 466 20.09 -4.47 -5.60
CA TRP A 466 21.46 -4.82 -5.17
C TRP A 466 22.49 -3.65 -5.07
N MET A 467 22.08 -2.39 -5.28
CA MET A 467 22.96 -1.22 -5.05
C MET A 467 22.85 -0.73 -3.58
N PRO A 468 23.97 -0.57 -2.85
CA PRO A 468 23.97 -0.51 -1.40
C PRO A 468 23.59 0.89 -0.86
N GLN A 469 22.42 0.97 -0.22
CA GLN A 469 22.11 1.67 1.06
C GLN A 469 20.61 2.01 1.22
N LEU A 470 19.78 1.71 0.22
CA LEU A 470 18.75 2.70 -0.08
C LEU A 470 17.47 2.18 -0.72
N HIS A 471 17.14 0.89 -0.57
CA HIS A 471 15.77 0.39 -0.66
C HIS A 471 15.67 -0.92 0.12
N SER A 472 15.62 -0.77 1.43
CA SER A 472 14.47 -1.20 2.20
C SER A 472 13.52 -2.35 1.77
N ASN A 473 13.39 -3.30 2.70
CA ASN A 473 12.79 -4.63 2.64
C ASN A 473 13.02 -5.45 1.36
N THR A 474 14.18 -6.09 1.26
CA THR A 474 14.40 -7.20 0.31
C THR A 474 13.95 -8.54 0.87
N SER A 475 13.43 -8.57 2.11
CA SER A 475 13.19 -9.81 2.81
C SER A 475 11.90 -10.47 2.31
N SER A 476 12.03 -11.73 1.92
CA SER A 476 10.92 -12.67 1.71
C SER A 476 10.87 -13.66 2.86
N LYS A 477 11.35 -13.27 4.04
CA LYS A 477 11.59 -14.19 5.17
C LYS A 477 10.33 -14.92 5.57
N TRP A 478 9.21 -14.21 5.68
CA TRP A 478 7.96 -14.82 6.14
C TRP A 478 7.36 -15.71 5.06
N THR A 479 7.50 -15.33 3.79
CA THR A 479 7.10 -16.14 2.63
C THR A 479 7.95 -17.41 2.49
N GLU A 480 9.27 -17.32 2.63
CA GLU A 480 10.18 -18.47 2.59
C GLU A 480 9.96 -19.42 3.76
N LEU A 481 9.75 -18.88 4.96
CA LEU A 481 9.38 -19.68 6.13
C LEU A 481 8.03 -20.36 5.93
N LEU A 482 7.06 -19.64 5.37
CA LEU A 482 5.75 -20.20 5.04
C LEU A 482 5.89 -21.37 4.05
N ASP A 483 6.63 -21.18 2.96
CA ASP A 483 6.86 -22.22 1.95
C ASP A 483 7.57 -23.43 2.59
N THR A 484 8.56 -23.20 3.47
CA THR A 484 9.26 -24.26 4.22
C THR A 484 8.32 -25.02 5.17
N VAL A 485 7.44 -24.32 5.89
CA VAL A 485 6.45 -24.93 6.80
C VAL A 485 5.45 -25.78 6.01
N VAL A 486 5.00 -25.28 4.86
CA VAL A 486 4.09 -26.00 3.96
C VAL A 486 4.78 -27.23 3.35
N GLU A 487 6.04 -27.13 2.93
CA GLU A 487 6.82 -28.25 2.37
C GLU A 487 7.16 -29.33 3.40
N SER A 488 7.48 -28.94 4.64
CA SER A 488 7.80 -29.87 5.73
C SER A 488 6.60 -30.65 6.26
N HIS A 489 5.38 -30.16 6.01
CA HIS A 489 4.13 -30.80 6.39
C HIS A 489 3.24 -31.01 5.15
N PRO A 490 3.67 -31.84 4.19
CA PRO A 490 2.92 -32.04 2.97
C PRO A 490 1.55 -32.62 3.29
N LYS A 491 0.52 -32.06 2.65
CA LYS A 491 -0.86 -32.51 2.72
C LYS A 491 -0.96 -34.02 2.46
N VAL A 492 -1.14 -34.83 3.51
CA VAL A 492 -1.48 -36.25 3.32
C VAL A 492 -2.92 -36.31 2.83
N ILE A 493 -3.09 -36.60 1.54
CA ILE A 493 -4.40 -36.83 0.96
C ILE A 493 -4.87 -38.21 1.46
N GLY A 494 -5.89 -38.25 2.31
CA GLY A 494 -6.64 -39.47 2.66
C GLY A 494 -6.22 -40.22 3.94
N GLY A 495 -5.41 -39.62 4.82
CA GLY A 495 -5.10 -40.21 6.13
C GLY A 495 -6.04 -39.72 7.22
N THR A 496 -6.49 -40.61 8.12
CA THR A 496 -7.37 -40.33 9.28
C THR A 496 -6.76 -39.40 10.34
N ASN A 497 -5.56 -38.84 10.09
CA ASN A 497 -4.89 -37.88 10.96
C ASN A 497 -4.84 -36.53 10.26
N ALA A 498 -5.82 -35.70 10.58
CA ALA A 498 -5.93 -34.31 10.17
C ALA A 498 -4.84 -33.45 10.86
N HIS A 499 -3.60 -33.52 10.35
CA HIS A 499 -2.49 -32.67 10.82
C HIS A 499 -2.65 -31.17 10.42
N PHE A 500 -3.75 -30.80 9.78
CA PHE A 500 -4.07 -29.39 9.47
C PHE A 500 -4.49 -28.60 10.72
N GLU A 501 -5.11 -29.23 11.72
CA GLU A 501 -5.63 -28.48 12.87
C GLU A 501 -4.53 -27.86 13.75
N SER A 502 -3.32 -28.43 13.80
CA SER A 502 -2.26 -27.93 14.69
C SER A 502 -1.40 -26.79 14.12
N ASN A 503 -1.33 -26.59 12.79
CA ASN A 503 -0.46 -25.59 12.15
C ASN A 503 -1.19 -24.51 11.34
N THR A 504 -2.53 -24.58 11.24
CA THR A 504 -3.33 -23.62 10.46
C THR A 504 -3.17 -22.18 10.98
N GLU A 505 -3.19 -21.99 12.29
CA GLU A 505 -2.96 -20.67 12.90
C GLU A 505 -1.57 -20.12 12.58
N LEU A 506 -0.54 -20.96 12.61
CA LEU A 506 0.84 -20.57 12.31
C LEU A 506 0.97 -20.15 10.83
N VAL A 507 0.45 -20.96 9.90
CA VAL A 507 0.43 -20.63 8.46
C VAL A 507 -0.26 -19.28 8.21
N GLN A 508 -1.35 -19.01 8.91
CA GLN A 508 -2.08 -17.76 8.78
C GLN A 508 -1.34 -16.57 9.38
N VAL A 509 -0.68 -16.75 10.53
CA VAL A 509 0.19 -15.72 11.12
C VAL A 509 1.32 -15.41 10.17
N LEU A 510 1.98 -16.42 9.59
CA LEU A 510 3.04 -16.22 8.60
C LEU A 510 2.54 -15.49 7.34
N LYS A 511 1.35 -15.84 6.83
CA LYS A 511 0.69 -15.10 5.73
C LYS A 511 0.39 -13.65 6.09
N THR A 512 -0.01 -13.39 7.33
CA THR A 512 -0.30 -12.02 7.81
C THR A 512 1.00 -11.22 7.91
N LEU A 513 2.04 -11.81 8.48
CA LEU A 513 3.35 -11.18 8.60
C LEU A 513 4.01 -10.95 7.24
N SER A 514 3.89 -11.88 6.28
CA SER A 514 4.38 -11.66 4.92
C SER A 514 3.62 -10.51 4.23
N ARG A 515 2.31 -10.41 4.43
CA ARG A 515 1.53 -9.29 3.88
C ARG A 515 1.85 -7.95 4.55
N GLN A 516 2.16 -7.93 5.85
CA GLN A 516 2.53 -6.70 6.54
C GLN A 516 3.96 -6.24 6.20
N TYR A 517 4.91 -7.17 6.18
CA TYR A 517 6.34 -6.86 6.22
C TYR A 517 7.07 -7.26 4.95
N ASP A 518 6.85 -8.45 4.38
CA ASP A 518 7.64 -8.88 3.22
C ASP A 518 7.49 -7.91 2.02
N ARG A 519 8.51 -7.92 1.16
CA ARG A 519 8.58 -7.06 -0.03
C ARG A 519 7.34 -7.22 -0.93
N LYS A 520 6.89 -6.10 -1.50
CA LYS A 520 5.78 -6.04 -2.47
C LYS A 520 6.31 -5.92 -3.91
N GLU A 521 5.46 -6.20 -4.89
CA GLU A 521 5.76 -6.04 -6.33
C GLU A 521 5.85 -4.56 -6.74
N ILE A 522 6.85 -3.86 -6.21
CA ILE A 522 7.19 -2.48 -6.51
C ILE A 522 8.59 -2.47 -7.12
N TYR A 523 8.66 -2.16 -8.41
CA TYR A 523 9.90 -2.23 -9.19
C TYR A 523 10.61 -0.89 -9.17
N CYS A 524 11.88 -0.90 -8.75
CA CYS A 524 12.69 0.30 -8.61
C CYS A 524 13.78 0.30 -9.67
N TYR A 525 13.74 1.27 -10.58
CA TYR A 525 14.72 1.46 -11.65
C TYR A 525 15.56 2.70 -11.35
N PRO A 526 16.75 2.55 -10.73
CA PRO A 526 17.56 3.69 -10.34
C PRO A 526 18.39 4.27 -11.50
N PHE A 527 18.53 5.59 -11.50
CA PHE A 527 19.52 6.34 -12.28
C PHE A 527 20.60 6.97 -11.40
N SER A 528 20.30 7.17 -10.12
CA SER A 528 21.21 7.63 -9.08
C SER A 528 21.94 6.45 -8.42
N LEU A 529 23.18 6.66 -7.99
CA LEU A 529 23.90 5.70 -7.13
C LEU A 529 23.23 5.58 -5.75
N ALA A 530 22.65 6.68 -5.27
CA ALA A 530 21.98 6.77 -3.99
C ALA A 530 20.63 7.52 -4.15
N PRO A 531 19.56 6.88 -4.65
CA PRO A 531 18.25 7.49 -4.79
C PRO A 531 17.67 8.11 -3.50
N GLU A 532 17.38 7.39 -2.39
CA GLU A 532 16.80 8.00 -1.16
C GLU A 532 17.72 9.01 -0.44
N GLY A 533 18.97 9.19 -0.88
CA GLY A 533 19.94 10.07 -0.27
C GLY A 533 19.55 11.52 -0.54
N GLN A 534 19.78 12.38 0.45
CA GLN A 534 19.48 13.80 0.26
C GLN A 534 20.42 14.45 -0.75
N ASN A 535 21.67 14.00 -0.77
CA ASN A 535 22.67 14.52 -1.69
C ASN A 535 22.49 13.89 -3.07
N PRO A 536 22.54 14.68 -4.15
CA PRO A 536 22.40 14.16 -5.49
C PRO A 536 23.57 13.25 -5.84
N ALA A 537 23.24 12.03 -6.28
CA ALA A 537 24.23 11.00 -6.63
C ALA A 537 24.01 10.41 -8.04
N GLY A 538 23.35 11.18 -8.92
CA GLY A 538 23.07 10.83 -10.31
C GLY A 538 21.61 11.09 -10.70
N HIS A 539 21.39 11.36 -11.99
CA HIS A 539 20.05 11.55 -12.57
C HIS A 539 20.09 11.31 -14.09
N LEU A 540 18.93 11.07 -14.68
CA LEU A 540 18.71 11.08 -16.12
C LEU A 540 17.83 12.29 -16.46
N ASN A 541 18.29 13.14 -17.37
CA ASN A 541 17.53 14.33 -17.75
C ASN A 541 16.54 14.03 -18.89
N PHE A 542 15.27 13.79 -18.54
CA PHE A 542 14.24 13.46 -19.52
C PHE A 542 13.85 14.64 -20.42
N SER A 543 14.06 15.91 -20.01
CA SER A 543 13.85 17.07 -20.91
C SER A 543 14.74 17.05 -22.17
N LYS A 544 15.83 16.27 -22.15
CA LYS A 544 16.76 16.12 -23.26
C LYS A 544 16.52 14.85 -24.07
N VAL A 545 15.65 13.96 -23.60
CA VAL A 545 15.30 12.71 -24.30
C VAL A 545 14.05 12.98 -25.14
N SER A 546 14.16 12.80 -26.46
CA SER A 546 13.04 13.04 -27.38
C SER A 546 12.02 11.91 -27.32
N HIS A 547 12.48 10.66 -27.22
CA HIS A 547 11.62 9.49 -27.15
C HIS A 547 12.13 8.53 -26.08
N ALA A 548 11.43 8.44 -24.95
CA ALA A 548 11.68 7.43 -23.93
C ALA A 548 10.51 6.45 -23.92
N LYS A 549 10.81 5.15 -23.96
CA LYS A 549 9.81 4.08 -23.95
C LYS A 549 10.21 3.00 -22.95
N LEU A 550 9.26 2.63 -22.10
CA LEU A 550 9.37 1.49 -21.18
C LEU A 550 8.51 0.35 -21.72
N SER A 551 9.13 -0.78 -21.99
CA SER A 551 8.47 -2.01 -22.41
C SER A 551 8.58 -3.04 -21.29
N ILE A 552 7.46 -3.55 -20.79
CA ILE A 552 7.41 -4.58 -19.74
C ILE A 552 7.06 -5.90 -20.41
N ALA A 553 7.97 -6.87 -20.39
CA ALA A 553 7.67 -8.21 -20.88
C ALA A 553 7.01 -9.02 -19.76
N ILE A 554 5.92 -9.68 -20.10
CA ILE A 554 5.24 -10.61 -19.20
C ILE A 554 5.32 -12.00 -19.80
N ASP A 555 5.56 -13.03 -18.96
CA ASP A 555 5.59 -14.43 -19.42
C ASP A 555 4.17 -15.01 -19.60
N GLY A 556 3.15 -14.19 -19.38
CA GLY A 556 1.74 -14.52 -19.50
C GLY A 556 1.08 -14.88 -18.17
N ILE A 557 -0.25 -14.95 -18.22
CA ILE A 557 -1.11 -15.31 -17.09
C ILE A 557 -1.15 -16.84 -16.98
N ALA A 558 -1.10 -17.42 -15.78
CA ALA A 558 -1.44 -18.83 -15.60
C ALA A 558 -2.96 -19.00 -15.78
N PRO A 559 -3.46 -19.78 -16.75
CA PRO A 559 -4.90 -20.00 -16.87
C PRO A 559 -5.39 -20.71 -15.60
N SER A 560 -6.50 -20.22 -15.04
CA SER A 560 -7.29 -20.99 -14.09
C SER A 560 -7.63 -22.33 -14.74
N ALA A 561 -7.48 -23.43 -14.01
CA ALA A 561 -7.75 -24.77 -14.53
C ALA A 561 -9.16 -24.80 -15.17
N GLY A 562 -9.23 -25.12 -16.48
CA GLY A 562 -10.49 -25.26 -17.22
C GLY A 562 -10.91 -24.08 -18.12
N THR A 563 -10.18 -22.96 -18.15
CA THR A 563 -10.52 -21.79 -19.00
C THR A 563 -9.68 -21.75 -20.29
N GLY A 564 -10.35 -21.72 -21.46
CA GLY A 564 -9.69 -21.66 -22.77
C GLY A 564 -9.08 -20.29 -23.12
N SER A 565 -9.65 -19.21 -22.59
CA SER A 565 -9.08 -17.86 -22.63
C SER A 565 -9.73 -16.98 -21.56
N ALA A 566 -8.97 -16.07 -20.95
CA ALA A 566 -9.46 -15.09 -19.97
C ALA A 566 -8.74 -13.75 -20.17
N THR A 567 -9.46 -12.63 -20.12
CA THR A 567 -8.87 -11.29 -20.26
C THR A 567 -9.10 -10.52 -18.99
N ASP A 568 -8.07 -9.86 -18.46
CA ASP A 568 -8.14 -8.94 -17.33
C ASP A 568 -7.55 -7.58 -17.70
N GLU A 569 -7.94 -6.55 -16.95
CA GLU A 569 -7.39 -5.20 -17.13
C GLU A 569 -6.44 -4.86 -15.99
N TYR A 570 -5.23 -4.46 -16.35
CA TYR A 570 -4.19 -4.02 -15.43
C TYR A 570 -3.81 -2.58 -15.72
N GLN A 571 -3.70 -1.78 -14.67
CA GLN A 571 -3.12 -0.45 -14.71
C GLN A 571 -1.64 -0.55 -14.35
N VAL A 572 -0.79 0.01 -15.22
CA VAL A 572 0.63 0.20 -14.97
C VAL A 572 0.86 1.66 -14.68
N ASP A 573 1.44 1.96 -13.52
CA ASP A 573 1.77 3.31 -13.08
C ASP A 573 3.30 3.45 -12.99
N VAL A 574 3.85 4.50 -13.62
CA VAL A 574 5.27 4.82 -13.61
C VAL A 574 5.49 6.17 -12.94
N HIS A 575 6.06 6.16 -11.74
CA HIS A 575 6.43 7.35 -10.99
C HIS A 575 7.88 7.71 -11.28
N GLY A 576 8.15 8.91 -11.77
CA GLY A 576 9.50 9.44 -11.91
C GLY A 576 9.84 10.33 -10.73
N ILE A 577 10.74 9.88 -9.85
CA ILE A 577 11.20 10.73 -8.75
C ILE A 577 12.25 11.70 -9.28
N TYR A 578 12.09 13.00 -9.03
CA TYR A 578 12.91 14.02 -9.69
C TYR A 578 13.39 15.11 -8.75
N TYR A 579 14.42 15.82 -9.21
CA TYR A 579 14.92 17.02 -8.56
C TYR A 579 14.26 18.29 -9.08
N ASN A 580 13.90 19.18 -8.16
CA ASN A 580 13.52 20.56 -8.47
C ASN A 580 14.10 21.50 -7.41
N TRP A 581 14.08 22.80 -7.68
CA TRP A 581 14.55 23.82 -6.73
C TRP A 581 13.39 24.67 -6.26
N LEU A 582 13.21 24.76 -4.94
CA LEU A 582 12.36 25.75 -4.30
C LEU A 582 13.19 26.96 -3.92
N THR A 583 12.85 28.11 -4.48
CA THR A 583 13.40 29.39 -4.05
C THR A 583 12.37 30.11 -3.19
N ILE A 584 12.77 30.49 -1.98
CA ILE A 584 11.97 31.30 -1.06
C ILE A 584 12.65 32.65 -0.92
N LYS A 585 11.98 33.69 -1.41
CA LYS A 585 12.46 35.07 -1.41
C LYS A 585 11.30 36.04 -1.28
N ASP A 586 11.47 37.13 -0.53
CA ASP A 586 10.51 38.21 -0.38
C ASP A 586 9.08 37.72 -0.01
N GLY A 587 9.00 36.68 0.83
CA GLY A 587 7.72 36.10 1.26
C GLY A 587 7.03 35.18 0.25
N ARG A 588 7.68 34.83 -0.87
CA ARG A 588 7.14 33.97 -1.93
C ARG A 588 7.98 32.71 -2.07
N GLY A 589 7.32 31.56 -2.25
CA GLY A 589 7.96 30.31 -2.65
C GLY A 589 7.62 30.00 -4.10
N MET A 590 8.63 29.73 -4.92
CA MET A 590 8.44 29.36 -6.33
C MET A 590 9.35 28.19 -6.73
N LEU A 591 8.82 27.31 -7.57
CA LEU A 591 9.60 26.27 -8.24
C LEU A 591 10.40 26.89 -9.39
N SER A 592 11.66 26.47 -9.52
CA SER A 592 12.52 26.97 -10.62
C SER A 592 12.17 26.35 -11.97
N PHE A 593 11.65 25.13 -11.99
CA PHE A 593 11.21 24.44 -13.19
C PHE A 593 9.75 24.04 -13.05
N ALA A 594 8.95 24.38 -14.06
CA ALA A 594 7.52 24.08 -14.15
C ALA A 594 7.26 22.84 -15.01
#